data_AF-A0A963WDQ0-F1
#
_entry.id   AF-A0A963WDQ0-F1
#
_cell.length_a   1.000
_cell.length_b   1.000
_cell.length_c   1.000
_cell.angle_alpha   90.00
_cell.angle_beta   90.00
_cell.angle_gamma   90.00
#
_symmetry.space_group_name_H-M   'P 1'
#
loop_
_entity.id
_entity.type
_entity.pdbx_description
1 polymer ?
#
loop_
_entity_poly.entity_id
_entity_poly.type
_entity_poly.pdbx_seq_one_letter_code
_entity_poly.pdbx_strand_id
1 'polypeptide(L)'
;MGSGRYSRDIARARTFAFSKDVETMRASGLALGGGLDNAIVMDDHKVLNADGLRYDEEFAKHKILDAIGDLYCIGKPMLAAYTAFRSGHALNNRLLRALLADADAYDIVTFED
;
A
#
# COMPACT_ATOMS: atom_id res chain seq x y z
N MET A 1 -9.32 17.47 -12.62
CA MET A 1 -8.01 17.50 -11.93
C MET A 1 -8.20 17.07 -10.47
N GLY A 2 -7.39 16.14 -9.96
CA GLY A 2 -7.57 15.56 -8.62
C GLY A 2 -7.44 16.60 -7.50
N SER A 3 -8.24 16.44 -6.43
CA SER A 3 -8.32 17.38 -5.29
C SER A 3 -7.04 17.59 -4.46
N GLY A 4 -5.88 17.10 -4.90
CA GLY A 4 -4.59 17.17 -4.18
C GLY A 4 -4.49 16.30 -2.91
N ARG A 5 -5.60 15.71 -2.45
CA ARG A 5 -5.70 14.90 -1.22
C ARG A 5 -4.73 13.71 -1.20
N TYR A 6 -4.62 12.98 -2.31
CA TYR A 6 -3.67 11.85 -2.40
C TYR A 6 -2.23 12.28 -2.09
N SER A 7 -1.74 13.33 -2.76
CA SER A 7 -0.36 13.80 -2.63
C SER A 7 -0.03 14.28 -1.22
N ARG A 8 -0.99 14.90 -0.54
CA ARG A 8 -0.83 15.43 0.82
C ARG A 8 -0.98 14.36 1.90
N ASP A 9 -2.00 13.50 1.76
CA ASP A 9 -2.49 12.68 2.87
C ASP A 9 -1.98 11.23 2.81
N ILE A 10 -1.64 10.72 1.62
CA ILE A 10 -1.31 9.30 1.39
C ILE A 10 0.09 9.09 0.80
N ALA A 11 0.47 9.87 -0.22
CA ALA A 11 1.65 9.60 -1.05
C ALA A 11 2.99 9.55 -0.30
N ARG A 12 3.09 10.18 0.88
CA ARG A 12 4.33 10.20 1.67
C ARG A 12 4.41 9.11 2.73
N ALA A 13 3.42 8.23 2.86
CA ALA A 13 3.43 7.16 3.87
C ALA A 13 4.47 6.08 3.52
N ARG A 14 5.49 5.91 4.38
CA ARG A 14 6.59 4.97 4.15
C ARG A 14 6.18 3.52 4.42
N THR A 15 6.89 2.61 3.76
CA THR A 15 6.82 1.18 4.09
C THR A 15 7.40 0.90 5.47
N PHE A 16 7.06 -0.24 6.04
CA PHE A 16 7.42 -0.56 7.41
C PHE A 16 7.65 -2.06 7.63
N ALA A 17 8.52 -2.38 8.59
CA ALA A 17 8.81 -3.76 8.98
C ALA A 17 9.26 -3.85 10.45
N PHE A 18 9.12 -5.04 11.05
CA PHE A 18 9.72 -5.33 12.34
C PHE A 18 11.21 -5.68 12.18
N SER A 19 12.06 -5.25 13.11
CA SER A 19 13.51 -5.51 13.07
C SER A 19 13.85 -7.00 12.93
N LYS A 20 13.17 -7.86 13.70
CA LYS A 20 13.31 -9.33 13.65
C LYS A 20 12.97 -9.92 12.27
N ASP A 21 11.98 -9.35 11.60
CA ASP A 21 11.56 -9.79 10.27
C ASP A 21 12.59 -9.35 9.22
N VAL A 22 13.15 -8.14 9.35
CA VAL A 22 14.20 -7.64 8.45
C VAL A 22 15.45 -8.53 8.48
N GLU A 23 15.87 -8.99 9.66
CA GLU A 23 17.00 -9.94 9.79
C GLU A 23 16.72 -11.25 9.06
N THR A 24 15.53 -11.82 9.28
CA THR A 24 15.07 -13.06 8.61
C THR A 24 14.97 -12.90 7.09
N MET A 25 14.44 -11.76 6.64
CA MET A 25 14.33 -11.41 5.22
C MET A 25 15.71 -11.32 4.57
N ARG A 26 16.67 -10.64 5.22
CA ARG A 26 18.04 -10.52 4.71
C ARG A 26 18.74 -11.86 4.61
N ALA A 27 18.58 -12.74 5.59
CA ALA A 27 19.10 -14.10 5.53
C ALA A 27 18.53 -14.90 4.34
N SER A 28 17.33 -14.54 3.88
CA SER A 28 16.66 -15.13 2.71
C SER A 28 16.89 -14.37 1.40
N GLY A 29 17.80 -13.38 1.37
CA GLY A 29 18.09 -12.58 0.17
C GLY A 29 17.07 -11.48 -0.14
N LEU A 30 16.18 -11.15 0.80
CA LEU A 30 15.16 -10.10 0.68
C LEU A 30 15.56 -8.86 1.50
N ALA A 31 14.93 -7.70 1.22
CA ALA A 31 15.16 -6.44 1.92
C ALA A 31 16.65 -6.00 2.04
N LEU A 32 17.49 -6.40 1.08
CA LEU A 32 18.94 -6.14 1.10
C LEU A 32 19.28 -4.65 1.05
N GLY A 33 18.46 -3.85 0.38
CA GLY A 33 18.57 -2.38 0.35
C GLY A 33 17.73 -1.66 1.42
N GLY A 34 17.04 -2.39 2.30
CA GLY A 34 16.17 -1.81 3.32
C GLY A 34 16.97 -1.19 4.45
N GLY A 35 16.64 0.05 4.82
CA GLY A 35 17.30 0.83 5.87
C GLY A 35 16.34 1.84 6.52
N LEU A 36 16.81 2.52 7.58
CA LEU A 36 16.01 3.51 8.31
C LEU A 36 15.70 4.79 7.49
N ASP A 37 16.43 4.99 6.39
CA ASP A 37 16.25 6.08 5.43
C ASP A 37 15.07 5.84 4.47
N ASN A 38 14.73 4.59 4.19
CA ASN A 38 13.71 4.21 3.21
C ASN A 38 12.55 3.37 3.78
N ALA A 39 12.67 2.87 5.00
CA ALA A 39 11.61 2.14 5.69
C ALA A 39 11.47 2.60 7.15
N ILE A 40 10.25 2.51 7.67
CA ILE A 40 10.01 2.58 9.11
C ILE A 40 10.37 1.22 9.70
N VAL A 41 11.29 1.19 10.65
CA VAL A 41 11.65 -0.05 11.34
C VAL A 41 11.23 0.08 12.79
N MET A 42 10.59 -0.96 13.30
CA MET A 42 10.11 -1.02 14.69
C MET A 42 10.58 -2.30 15.36
N ASP A 43 10.84 -2.23 16.67
CA ASP A 43 11.00 -3.41 17.52
C ASP A 43 9.66 -3.72 18.23
N ASP A 44 9.67 -4.63 19.20
CA ASP A 44 8.46 -5.01 19.94
C ASP A 44 7.92 -3.88 20.85
N HIS A 45 8.61 -2.74 20.96
CA HIS A 45 8.31 -1.67 21.90
C HIS A 45 8.21 -0.27 21.28
N LYS A 46 8.95 0.02 20.21
CA LYS A 46 9.05 1.38 19.64
C LYS A 46 9.44 1.41 18.16
N VAL A 47 9.19 2.57 17.56
CA VAL A 47 9.76 2.95 16.26
C VAL A 47 11.25 3.32 16.44
N LEU A 48 12.11 2.83 15.54
CA LEU A 48 13.56 3.01 15.59
C LEU A 48 14.06 4.22 14.79
N ASN A 49 13.25 4.77 13.87
CA ASN A 49 13.59 5.96 13.11
C ASN A 49 13.68 7.18 14.04
N ALA A 50 14.82 7.89 14.03
CA ALA A 50 15.08 9.03 14.92
C ALA A 50 14.06 10.18 14.75
N ASP A 51 13.65 10.45 13.51
CA ASP A 51 12.64 11.47 13.19
C ASP A 51 11.19 10.99 13.42
N GLY A 52 11.01 9.75 13.86
CA GLY A 52 9.69 9.17 14.11
C GLY A 52 8.84 8.97 12.85
N LEU A 53 7.52 9.11 13.02
CA LEU A 53 6.52 8.97 11.96
C LEU A 53 6.22 10.32 11.29
N ARG A 54 5.87 10.29 10.00
CA ARG A 54 5.35 11.44 9.25
C ARG A 54 3.89 11.72 9.58
N TYR A 55 3.16 10.69 10.02
CA TYR A 55 1.76 10.72 10.41
C TYR A 55 1.54 9.74 11.56
N ASP A 56 0.65 10.05 12.50
CA ASP A 56 0.32 9.14 13.61
C ASP A 56 -0.20 7.77 13.12
N GLU A 57 -0.90 7.78 11.99
CA GLU A 57 -1.51 6.62 11.34
C GLU A 57 -0.74 6.19 10.07
N GLU A 58 0.57 6.48 9.98
CA GLU A 58 1.40 6.23 8.78
C GLU A 58 1.34 4.78 8.30
N PHE A 59 1.28 3.80 9.20
CA PHE A 59 1.16 2.38 8.86
C PHE A 59 -0.13 2.05 8.09
N ALA A 60 -1.26 2.58 8.55
CA ALA A 60 -2.56 2.38 7.91
C ALA A 60 -2.60 3.10 6.56
N LYS A 61 -2.07 4.34 6.51
CA LYS A 61 -1.95 5.11 5.27
C LYS A 61 -1.07 4.42 4.23
N HIS A 62 0.02 3.78 4.65
CA HIS A 62 0.85 3.00 3.74
C HIS A 62 0.08 1.80 3.17
N LYS A 63 -0.79 1.15 3.96
CA LYS A 63 -1.66 0.08 3.43
C LYS A 63 -2.74 0.58 2.46
N ILE A 64 -3.21 1.82 2.63
CA ILE A 64 -4.04 2.47 1.62
C ILE A 64 -3.22 2.76 0.36
N LEU A 65 -1.98 3.24 0.50
CA LEU A 65 -1.06 3.48 -0.61
C LEU A 65 -0.76 2.19 -1.40
N ASP A 66 -0.45 1.09 -0.71
CA ASP A 66 -0.28 -0.25 -1.29
C ASP A 66 -1.53 -0.66 -2.09
N ALA A 67 -2.71 -0.56 -1.48
CA ALA A 67 -3.97 -0.95 -2.12
C ALA A 67 -4.28 -0.10 -3.36
N ILE A 68 -4.04 1.21 -3.34
CA ILE A 68 -4.19 2.07 -4.52
C ILE A 68 -3.30 1.57 -5.66
N GLY A 69 -2.04 1.24 -5.37
CA GLY A 69 -1.10 0.68 -6.35
C GLY A 69 -1.56 -0.67 -6.89
N ASP A 70 -1.91 -1.60 -6.00
CA ASP A 70 -2.35 -2.95 -6.37
C ASP A 70 -3.62 -2.91 -7.23
N LEU A 71 -4.61 -2.09 -6.87
CA LEU A 71 -5.86 -1.93 -7.62
C LEU A 71 -5.61 -1.34 -9.02
N TYR A 72 -4.63 -0.45 -9.14
CA TYR A 72 -4.27 0.14 -10.42
C TYR A 72 -3.63 -0.86 -11.39
N CYS A 73 -3.23 -2.05 -10.93
CA CYS A 73 -2.81 -3.15 -11.82
C CYS A 73 -3.92 -3.61 -12.79
N ILE A 74 -5.18 -3.21 -12.58
CA ILE A 74 -6.26 -3.39 -13.57
C ILE A 74 -6.02 -2.56 -14.86
N GLY A 75 -5.13 -1.57 -14.81
CA GLY A 75 -4.70 -0.77 -15.95
C GLY A 75 -5.58 0.44 -16.27
N LYS A 76 -6.57 0.75 -15.42
CA LYS A 76 -7.49 1.90 -15.57
C LYS A 76 -7.81 2.50 -14.19
N PRO A 77 -8.09 3.82 -14.10
CA PRO A 77 -8.68 4.39 -12.90
C PRO A 77 -10.01 3.71 -12.57
N MET A 78 -10.28 3.50 -11.29
CA MET A 78 -11.52 2.86 -10.83
C MET A 78 -12.45 3.89 -10.19
N LEU A 79 -13.72 3.88 -10.61
CA LEU A 79 -14.81 4.51 -9.88
C LEU A 79 -15.45 3.46 -8.98
N ALA A 80 -14.91 3.30 -7.77
CA ALA A 80 -15.31 2.22 -6.88
C ALA A 80 -15.16 2.60 -5.41
N ALA A 81 -15.84 1.85 -4.54
CA ALA A 81 -15.57 1.83 -3.11
C ALA A 81 -14.78 0.56 -2.77
N TYR A 82 -13.61 0.73 -2.14
CA TYR A 82 -12.77 -0.37 -1.70
C TYR A 82 -12.77 -0.44 -0.18
N THR A 83 -13.05 -1.64 0.35
CA THR A 83 -12.97 -1.94 1.79
C THR A 83 -12.16 -3.21 1.98
N ALA A 84 -11.26 -3.19 2.95
CA ALA A 84 -10.42 -4.34 3.26
C ALA A 84 -10.15 -4.44 4.75
N PHE A 85 -10.05 -5.67 5.23
CA PHE A 85 -9.67 -5.99 6.60
C PHE A 85 -8.42 -6.86 6.58
N ARG A 86 -7.29 -6.32 7.05
CA ARG A 86 -5.99 -7.00 7.08
C ARG A 86 -5.57 -7.59 5.71
N SER A 87 -5.90 -6.90 4.62
CA SER A 87 -5.50 -7.28 3.26
C SER A 87 -4.03 -6.98 3.00
N GLY A 88 -3.48 -7.64 1.99
CA GLY A 88 -2.17 -7.36 1.40
C GLY A 88 -2.18 -7.69 -0.09
N HIS A 89 -1.04 -7.52 -0.76
CA HIS A 89 -0.91 -7.62 -2.22
C HIS A 89 -1.55 -8.88 -2.82
N ALA A 90 -1.35 -10.04 -2.19
CA ALA A 90 -1.92 -11.30 -2.67
C ALA A 90 -3.46 -11.30 -2.67
N LEU A 91 -4.10 -10.77 -1.62
CA LEU A 91 -5.56 -10.72 -1.54
C LEU A 91 -6.14 -9.63 -2.45
N ASN A 92 -5.46 -8.49 -2.58
CA ASN A 92 -5.83 -7.44 -3.54
C ASN A 92 -5.79 -7.95 -4.98
N ASN A 93 -4.74 -8.70 -5.34
CA ASN A 93 -4.65 -9.31 -6.68
C ASN A 93 -5.74 -10.36 -6.91
N ARG A 94 -6.08 -11.18 -5.89
CA ARG A 94 -7.19 -12.14 -5.98
C ARG A 94 -8.53 -11.44 -6.18
N LEU A 95 -8.76 -10.32 -5.50
CA LEU A 95 -9.95 -9.48 -5.70
C LEU A 95 -10.03 -9.01 -7.16
N LEU A 96 -8.95 -8.46 -7.71
CA LEU A 96 -8.93 -8.01 -9.11
C LEU A 96 -9.18 -9.14 -10.10
N ARG A 97 -8.57 -10.31 -9.88
CA ARG A 97 -8.81 -11.50 -10.73
C ARG A 97 -10.26 -11.96 -10.67
N ALA A 98 -10.89 -11.91 -9.49
CA ALA A 98 -12.30 -12.26 -9.35
C ALA A 98 -13.21 -11.24 -10.06
N LEU A 99 -12.94 -9.93 -9.90
CA LEU A 99 -13.67 -8.88 -10.60
C LEU A 99 -13.57 -9.02 -12.12
N LEU A 100 -12.36 -9.27 -12.65
CA LEU A 100 -12.15 -9.42 -14.10
C LEU A 100 -12.69 -10.73 -14.68
N ALA A 101 -12.93 -11.74 -13.84
CA ALA A 101 -13.55 -13.00 -14.27
C ALA A 101 -15.07 -12.87 -14.44
N ASP A 102 -15.68 -11.82 -13.87
CA ASP A 102 -17.11 -11.55 -13.92
C ASP A 102 -17.36 -10.22 -14.66
N ALA A 103 -17.65 -10.32 -15.96
CA ALA A 103 -17.88 -9.14 -16.80
C ALA A 103 -19.17 -8.38 -16.43
N ASP A 104 -20.11 -9.01 -15.71
CA ASP A 104 -21.34 -8.35 -15.25
C ASP A 104 -21.10 -7.52 -13.97
N ALA A 105 -19.92 -7.65 -13.34
CA ALA A 105 -19.56 -6.95 -12.12
C ALA A 105 -18.95 -5.55 -12.35
N TYR A 106 -18.70 -5.13 -13.59
CA TYR A 106 -18.16 -3.81 -13.90
C TYR A 106 -18.49 -3.34 -15.32
N ASP A 107 -18.49 -2.01 -15.50
CA ASP A 107 -18.57 -1.36 -16.82
C ASP A 107 -17.28 -0.60 -17.13
N ILE A 108 -16.90 -0.56 -18.41
CA ILE A 108 -15.86 0.34 -18.91
C ILE A 108 -16.55 1.59 -19.46
N VAL A 109 -16.33 2.72 -18.79
CA VAL A 109 -16.95 4.00 -19.15
C VAL A 109 -15.92 5.05 -19.54
N THR A 110 -16.36 6.03 -20.33
CA THR A 110 -15.61 7.23 -20.69
C THR A 110 -16.47 8.45 -20.40
N PHE A 111 -15.83 9.57 -20.06
CA PHE A 111 -16.50 10.86 -19.86
C PHE A 111 -16.03 11.82 -20.94
N GLU A 112 -16.97 12.50 -21.59
CA GLU A 112 -16.66 13.65 -22.44
C GLU A 112 -16.24 14.83 -21.55
N ASP A 113 -15.42 15.72 -22.09
CA ASP A 113 -14.91 16.91 -21.38
C ASP A 113 -16.00 17.94 -21.06
#